data_AF-A0A8T0G1Q6-F1
#
_entry.id   AF-A0A8T0G1Q6-F1
#
_cell.length_a   1.000
_cell.length_b   1.000
_cell.length_c   1.000
_cell.angle_alpha   90.00
_cell.angle_beta   90.00
_cell.angle_gamma   90.00
#
_symmetry.space_group_name_H-M   'P 1'
#
loop_
_entity.id
_entity.type
_entity.pdbx_description
1 polymer ?
#
loop_
_entity_poly.entity_id
_entity_poly.type
_entity_poly.pdbx_seq_one_letter_code
_entity_poly.pdbx_strand_id
1 'polypeptide(L)'
;MRSGQKRMEQMTAGLEKKLESGQGEMKKEIREHVEMQVEGMKEHVNECIGKIEEDVQSVKKEIEDIKEEVDNAQGKINFLEKSLCDLEERPITFLPRSEVMYSRPTVKPLTFDGQTSWSAFKTQFDVGSSSNGWTDRVKASHLVASLQWNQIDWDMHLPLFLLAYRSAVHEATGWTPSEMLFDRTLRLPCDSRIGPEHWRTLYVTSHPVFKV
;
A
#
# COMPACT_ATOMS: atom_id res chain seq x y z
N MET A 1 73.37 39.24 50.76
CA MET A 1 72.55 39.39 49.53
C MET A 1 72.46 38.10 48.69
N ARG A 2 73.57 37.45 48.32
CA ARG A 2 73.58 36.25 47.45
C ARG A 2 72.72 35.05 47.88
N SER A 3 72.54 34.80 49.17
CA SER A 3 71.75 33.65 49.68
C SER A 3 70.24 33.83 49.55
N GLY A 4 69.73 35.07 49.62
CA GLY A 4 68.30 35.37 49.44
C GLY A 4 67.85 35.17 47.99
N GLN A 5 68.71 35.55 47.03
CA GLN A 5 68.45 35.41 45.60
C GLN A 5 68.38 33.94 45.17
N LYS A 6 69.30 33.09 45.66
CA LYS A 6 69.25 31.64 45.43
C LYS A 6 67.97 30.97 45.95
N ARG A 7 67.46 31.41 47.11
CA ARG A 7 66.19 30.86 47.66
C ARG A 7 64.99 31.27 46.81
N MET A 8 65.01 32.46 46.23
CA MET A 8 63.96 32.93 45.33
C MET A 8 63.95 32.15 44.01
N GLU A 9 65.12 31.93 43.40
CA GLU A 9 65.28 31.11 42.19
C GLU A 9 64.84 29.65 42.39
N GLN A 10 65.14 29.05 43.55
CA GLN A 10 64.64 27.71 43.85
C GLN A 10 63.12 27.65 44.02
N MET A 11 62.52 28.71 44.58
CA MET A 11 61.08 28.79 44.77
C MET A 11 60.35 28.97 43.44
N THR A 12 60.88 29.80 42.53
CA THR A 12 60.32 30.00 41.19
C THR A 12 60.43 28.72 40.35
N ALA A 13 61.59 28.06 40.33
CA ALA A 13 61.78 26.80 39.61
C ALA A 13 60.88 25.67 40.17
N GLY A 14 60.67 25.62 41.49
CA GLY A 14 59.78 24.67 42.13
C GLY A 14 58.30 24.89 41.78
N LEU A 15 57.88 26.14 41.63
CA LEU A 15 56.53 26.51 41.19
C LEU A 15 56.33 26.20 39.69
N GLU A 16 57.29 26.52 38.84
CA GLU A 16 57.26 26.18 37.40
C GLU A 16 57.15 24.67 37.19
N LYS A 17 57.96 23.88 37.90
CA LYS A 17 57.91 22.41 37.80
C LYS A 17 56.55 21.84 38.19
N LYS A 18 55.91 22.38 39.24
CA LYS A 18 54.56 21.96 39.66
C LYS A 18 53.50 22.37 38.65
N LEU A 19 53.65 23.55 38.04
CA LEU A 19 52.74 24.03 37.00
C LEU A 19 52.82 23.13 35.75
N GLU A 20 54.05 22.79 35.32
CA GLU A 20 54.29 21.90 34.19
C GLU A 20 53.79 20.47 34.46
N SER A 21 54.04 19.92 35.66
CA SER A 21 53.53 18.58 35.99
C SER A 21 52.01 18.56 36.06
N GLY A 22 51.37 19.57 36.66
CA GLY A 22 49.92 19.70 36.72
C GLY A 22 49.27 19.88 35.35
N GLN A 23 49.90 20.65 34.45
CA GLN A 23 49.47 20.71 33.04
C GLN A 23 49.62 19.37 32.32
N GLY A 24 50.69 18.64 32.60
CA GLY A 24 50.93 17.30 32.04
C GLY A 24 49.85 16.29 32.48
N GLU A 25 49.54 16.26 33.77
CA GLU A 25 48.49 15.40 34.35
C GLU A 25 47.12 15.74 33.79
N MET A 26 46.74 17.02 33.78
CA MET A 26 45.45 17.46 33.23
C MET A 26 45.32 17.14 31.74
N LYS A 27 46.38 17.32 30.93
CA LYS A 27 46.36 16.92 29.51
C LYS A 27 46.24 15.41 29.33
N LYS A 28 46.83 14.61 30.23
CA LYS A 28 46.74 13.15 30.21
C LYS A 28 45.32 12.69 30.54
N GLU A 29 44.72 13.22 31.60
CA GLU A 29 43.33 12.89 31.98
C GLU A 29 42.32 13.27 30.89
N ILE A 30 42.46 14.46 30.30
CA ILE A 30 41.60 14.90 29.18
C ILE A 30 41.75 13.94 27.99
N ARG A 31 42.98 13.54 27.66
CA ARG A 31 43.23 12.59 26.58
C ARG A 31 42.57 11.24 26.86
N GLU A 32 42.77 10.68 28.04
CA GLU A 32 42.20 9.39 28.44
C GLU A 32 40.67 9.42 28.46
N HIS A 33 40.06 10.52 28.93
CA HIS A 33 38.61 10.69 28.89
C HIS A 33 38.05 10.72 27.47
N VAL A 34 38.71 11.45 26.57
CA VAL A 34 38.32 11.53 25.16
C VAL A 34 38.48 10.17 24.48
N GLU A 35 39.60 9.47 24.72
CA GLU A 35 39.82 8.12 24.17
C GLU A 35 38.74 7.14 24.65
N MET A 36 38.40 7.16 25.94
CA MET A 36 37.33 6.33 26.49
C MET A 36 35.95 6.66 25.89
N GLN A 37 35.63 7.95 25.70
CA GLN A 37 34.36 8.34 25.06
C GLN A 37 34.29 7.90 23.60
N VAL A 38 35.38 8.06 22.85
CA VAL A 38 35.44 7.66 21.44
C VAL A 38 35.30 6.14 21.30
N GLU A 39 35.95 5.36 22.17
CA GLU A 39 35.83 3.90 22.13
C GLU A 39 34.41 3.45 22.48
N GLY A 40 33.77 4.06 23.51
CA GLY A 40 32.37 3.77 23.83
C GLY A 40 31.40 4.13 22.69
N MET A 41 31.61 5.26 22.00
CA MET A 41 30.83 5.61 20.81
C MET A 41 31.00 4.60 19.68
N LYS A 42 32.23 4.11 19.47
CA LYS A 42 32.55 3.11 18.46
C LYS A 42 31.87 1.77 18.74
N GLU A 43 31.83 1.33 20.00
CA GLU A 43 31.09 0.13 20.42
C GLU A 43 29.59 0.26 20.13
N HIS A 44 28.97 1.38 20.53
CA HIS A 44 27.55 1.63 20.24
C HIS A 44 27.23 1.67 18.75
N VAL A 45 28.11 2.29 17.94
CA VAL A 45 27.95 2.31 16.48
C VAL A 45 28.04 0.90 15.91
N ASN A 46 28.99 0.08 16.36
CA ASN A 46 29.12 -1.30 15.90
C ASN A 46 27.92 -2.17 16.29
N GLU A 47 27.37 -2.00 17.50
CA GLU A 47 26.14 -2.68 17.92
C GLU A 47 24.94 -2.28 17.04
N CYS A 48 24.81 -0.99 16.74
CA CYS A 48 23.75 -0.48 15.85
C CYS A 48 23.89 -1.05 14.43
N ILE A 49 25.11 -1.07 13.90
CA ILE A 49 25.41 -1.68 12.59
C ILE A 49 25.00 -3.16 12.59
N GLY A 50 25.34 -3.92 13.63
CA GLY A 50 24.96 -5.32 13.74
C GLY A 50 23.45 -5.55 13.69
N LYS A 51 22.67 -4.75 14.44
CA LYS A 51 21.19 -4.83 14.41
C LYS A 51 20.63 -4.51 13.02
N ILE A 52 21.17 -3.49 12.36
CA ILE A 52 20.75 -3.13 10.99
C ILE A 52 21.09 -4.26 10.01
N GLU A 53 22.25 -4.89 10.14
CA GLU A 53 22.63 -6.02 9.29
C GLU A 53 21.69 -7.22 9.49
N GLU A 54 21.31 -7.53 10.73
CA GLU A 54 20.32 -8.58 11.04
C GLU A 54 18.96 -8.27 10.42
N ASP A 55 18.44 -7.05 10.60
CA ASP A 55 17.16 -6.62 10.02
C ASP A 55 17.19 -6.69 8.49
N VAL A 56 18.29 -6.26 7.86
CA VAL A 56 18.47 -6.33 6.40
C VAL A 56 18.47 -7.77 5.90
N GLN A 57 19.11 -8.70 6.61
CA GLN A 57 19.06 -10.13 6.24
C GLN A 57 17.66 -10.72 6.42
N SER A 58 16.93 -10.32 7.47
CA SER A 58 15.54 -10.76 7.68
C SER A 58 14.64 -10.30 6.53
N VAL A 59 14.66 -9.00 6.21
CA VAL A 59 13.86 -8.42 5.11
C VAL A 59 14.23 -9.07 3.77
N LYS A 60 15.51 -9.35 3.54
CA LYS A 60 15.94 -10.03 2.31
C LYS A 60 15.30 -11.40 2.15
N LYS A 61 15.18 -12.17 3.24
CA LYS A 61 14.52 -13.48 3.23
C LYS A 61 13.02 -13.35 2.94
N GLU A 62 12.33 -12.42 3.59
CA GLU A 62 10.90 -12.19 3.34
C GLU A 62 10.63 -11.80 1.88
N ILE A 63 11.49 -10.98 1.27
CA ILE A 63 11.39 -10.64 -0.15
C ILE A 63 11.53 -11.88 -1.05
N GLU A 64 12.39 -12.82 -0.69
CA GLU A 64 12.59 -14.06 -1.45
C GLU A 64 11.34 -14.95 -1.38
N ASP A 65 10.73 -15.09 -0.20
CA ASP A 65 9.47 -15.83 -0.01
C ASP A 65 8.32 -15.19 -0.82
N ILE A 66 8.17 -13.87 -0.75
CA ILE A 66 7.14 -13.13 -1.51
C ILE A 66 7.36 -13.31 -3.02
N LYS A 67 8.61 -13.33 -3.48
CA LYS A 67 8.93 -13.53 -4.89
C LYS A 67 8.46 -14.91 -5.38
N GLU A 68 8.64 -15.96 -4.59
CA GLU A 68 8.15 -17.30 -4.93
C GLU A 68 6.61 -17.35 -5.03
N GLU A 69 5.91 -16.69 -4.11
CA GLU A 69 4.44 -16.58 -4.17
C GLU A 69 3.96 -15.83 -5.42
N VAL A 70 4.65 -14.75 -5.79
CA VAL A 70 4.35 -13.97 -7.01
C VAL A 70 4.58 -14.81 -8.27
N ASP A 71 5.68 -15.56 -8.35
CA ASP A 71 5.98 -16.43 -9.49
C ASP A 71 4.90 -17.53 -9.64
N ASN A 72 4.43 -18.11 -8.54
CA ASN A 72 3.33 -19.07 -8.54
C ASN A 72 2.00 -18.44 -8.98
N ALA A 73 1.68 -17.24 -8.47
CA ALA A 73 0.47 -16.52 -8.86
C ALA A 73 0.49 -16.17 -10.36
N GLN A 74 1.63 -15.72 -10.88
CA GLN A 74 1.80 -15.44 -12.30
C GLN A 74 1.60 -16.70 -13.15
N GLY A 75 2.09 -17.86 -12.71
CA GLY A 75 1.84 -19.14 -13.36
C GLY A 75 0.34 -19.49 -13.46
N LYS A 76 -0.42 -19.27 -12.38
CA LYS A 76 -1.87 -19.47 -12.37
C LYS A 76 -2.59 -18.50 -13.30
N ILE A 77 -2.17 -17.23 -13.33
CA ILE A 77 -2.72 -16.22 -14.24
C ILE A 77 -2.50 -16.64 -15.69
N ASN A 78 -1.26 -17.00 -16.06
CA ASN A 78 -0.94 -17.43 -17.43
C ASN A 78 -1.77 -18.67 -17.85
N PHE A 79 -2.01 -19.61 -16.92
CA PHE A 79 -2.87 -20.76 -17.17
C PHE A 79 -4.33 -20.38 -17.42
N LEU A 80 -4.87 -19.46 -16.61
CA LEU A 80 -6.22 -18.95 -16.76
C LEU A 80 -6.39 -18.14 -18.06
N GLU A 81 -5.42 -17.29 -18.41
CA GLU A 81 -5.41 -16.54 -19.66
C GLU A 81 -5.45 -17.47 -20.88
N LYS A 82 -4.62 -18.52 -20.88
CA LYS A 82 -4.64 -19.52 -21.96
C LYS A 82 -5.99 -20.25 -22.06
N SER A 83 -6.55 -20.61 -20.90
CA SER A 83 -7.88 -21.25 -20.84
C SER A 83 -9.00 -20.33 -21.35
N LEU A 84 -8.84 -19.02 -21.17
CA LEU A 84 -9.78 -18.01 -21.68
C LEU A 84 -9.67 -17.88 -23.21
N CYS A 85 -8.46 -17.83 -23.76
CA CYS A 85 -8.22 -17.78 -25.21
C CYS A 85 -8.82 -19.01 -25.93
N ASP A 86 -8.65 -20.21 -25.39
CA ASP A 86 -9.22 -21.46 -25.96
C ASP A 86 -10.76 -21.44 -26.01
N LEU A 87 -11.40 -20.67 -25.11
CA LEU A 87 -12.86 -20.49 -25.09
C LEU A 87 -13.34 -19.45 -26.11
N GLU A 88 -12.50 -18.47 -26.45
CA GLU A 88 -12.81 -17.34 -27.34
C GLU A 88 -12.63 -17.69 -28.83
N GLU A 89 -11.68 -18.57 -29.16
CA GLU A 89 -11.41 -18.98 -30.56
C GLU A 89 -12.46 -19.90 -31.19
N ARG A 90 -13.48 -20.35 -30.45
CA ARG A 90 -14.55 -21.18 -31.02
C ARG A 90 -15.71 -20.29 -31.46
N PRO A 91 -15.88 -19.98 -32.76
CA PRO A 91 -17.00 -19.17 -33.20
C PRO A 91 -18.27 -19.97 -32.89
N ILE A 92 -19.20 -19.37 -32.15
CA ILE A 92 -20.54 -19.93 -31.99
C ILE A 92 -21.28 -19.67 -33.31
N THR A 93 -20.97 -20.45 -34.35
CA THR A 93 -21.88 -20.61 -35.47
C THR A 93 -23.04 -21.47 -34.98
N PHE A 94 -24.16 -20.81 -34.67
CA PHE A 94 -25.42 -21.48 -34.43
C PHE A 94 -25.79 -22.29 -35.67
N LEU A 95 -25.60 -23.61 -35.61
CA LEU A 95 -26.28 -24.51 -36.52
C LEU A 95 -27.78 -24.51 -36.14
N PRO A 96 -28.70 -24.19 -37.07
CA PRO A 96 -30.12 -24.33 -36.80
C PRO A 96 -30.43 -25.82 -36.70
N ARG A 97 -30.51 -26.35 -35.47
CA ARG A 97 -30.87 -27.75 -35.26
C ARG A 97 -32.39 -27.88 -35.31
N SER A 98 -32.84 -28.49 -36.40
CA SER A 98 -34.18 -29.01 -36.68
C SER A 98 -34.91 -29.54 -35.43
N GLU A 99 -36.16 -29.09 -35.29
CA GLU A 99 -37.17 -29.40 -34.27
C GLU A 99 -37.47 -30.91 -34.15
N VAL A 100 -37.50 -31.47 -32.94
CA VAL A 100 -38.41 -32.59 -32.60
C VAL A 100 -38.81 -32.55 -31.12
N MET A 101 -40.09 -32.25 -30.92
CA MET A 101 -41.04 -32.66 -29.87
C MET A 101 -40.53 -32.93 -28.45
N TYR A 102 -40.63 -31.94 -27.57
CA TYR A 102 -41.24 -31.97 -26.23
C TYR A 102 -40.95 -30.58 -25.62
N SER A 103 -41.99 -29.79 -25.36
CA SER A 103 -41.88 -28.44 -24.82
C SER A 103 -41.34 -28.46 -23.39
N ARG A 104 -40.01 -28.49 -23.24
CA ARG A 104 -39.35 -28.13 -21.97
C ARG A 104 -39.41 -26.60 -21.86
N PRO A 105 -39.94 -26.03 -20.75
CA PRO A 105 -39.90 -24.58 -20.58
C PRO A 105 -38.45 -24.13 -20.52
N THR A 106 -37.94 -23.54 -21.59
CA THR A 106 -36.62 -22.90 -21.59
C THR A 106 -36.77 -21.62 -20.78
N VAL A 107 -36.37 -21.64 -19.51
CA VAL A 107 -36.27 -20.42 -18.70
C VAL A 107 -35.19 -19.57 -19.35
N LYS A 108 -35.59 -18.46 -19.96
CA LYS A 108 -34.63 -17.51 -20.55
C LYS A 108 -33.72 -17.00 -19.43
N PRO A 109 -32.40 -16.93 -19.66
CA PRO A 109 -31.49 -16.28 -18.73
C PRO A 109 -31.95 -14.84 -18.53
N LEU A 110 -32.16 -14.45 -17.28
CA LEU A 110 -32.52 -13.08 -16.93
C LEU A 110 -31.30 -12.18 -17.19
N THR A 111 -31.50 -11.04 -17.84
CA THR A 111 -30.48 -9.98 -17.95
C THR A 111 -30.32 -9.30 -16.59
N PHE A 112 -29.09 -9.16 -16.09
CA PHE A 112 -28.85 -8.44 -14.84
C PHE A 112 -28.94 -6.93 -15.13
N ASP A 113 -30.03 -6.32 -14.67
CA ASP A 113 -30.37 -4.91 -14.91
C ASP A 113 -29.94 -3.97 -13.76
N GLY A 114 -29.29 -4.51 -12.73
CA GLY A 114 -28.89 -3.78 -11.53
C GLY A 114 -30.04 -3.37 -10.61
N GLN A 115 -31.31 -3.65 -10.97
CA GLN A 115 -32.48 -3.39 -10.12
C GLN A 115 -32.70 -4.50 -9.09
N THR A 116 -32.31 -5.72 -9.45
CA THR A 116 -32.32 -6.88 -8.56
C THR A 116 -31.01 -6.99 -7.78
N SER A 117 -31.07 -7.39 -6.52
CA SER A 117 -29.85 -7.60 -5.74
C SER A 117 -29.00 -8.73 -6.33
N TRP A 118 -27.68 -8.62 -6.21
CA TRP A 118 -26.74 -9.63 -6.73
C TRP A 118 -27.00 -11.03 -6.18
N SER A 119 -27.44 -11.14 -4.92
CA SER A 119 -27.81 -12.42 -4.30
C SER A 119 -29.05 -13.03 -4.94
N ALA A 120 -30.10 -12.22 -5.19
CA ALA A 120 -31.32 -12.67 -5.84
C ALA A 120 -31.05 -13.12 -7.28
N PHE A 121 -30.23 -12.37 -8.01
CA PHE A 121 -29.80 -12.73 -9.36
C PHE A 121 -29.08 -14.08 -9.39
N LYS A 122 -28.08 -14.30 -8.53
CA LYS A 122 -27.35 -15.59 -8.47
C LYS A 122 -28.29 -16.76 -8.15
N THR A 123 -29.18 -16.61 -7.18
CA THR A 123 -30.14 -17.66 -6.84
C THR A 123 -31.05 -18.01 -8.02
N GLN A 124 -31.56 -17.01 -8.74
CA GLN A 124 -32.39 -17.26 -9.93
C GLN A 124 -31.59 -17.87 -11.09
N PHE A 125 -30.36 -17.41 -11.30
CA PHE A 125 -29.44 -17.95 -12.30
C PHE A 125 -29.08 -19.41 -12.02
N ASP A 126 -28.80 -19.76 -10.77
CA ASP A 126 -28.49 -21.13 -10.35
C ASP A 126 -29.69 -22.07 -10.50
N VAL A 127 -30.90 -21.60 -10.12
CA VAL A 127 -32.15 -22.33 -10.34
C VAL A 127 -32.41 -22.55 -11.82
N GLY A 128 -32.29 -21.49 -12.65
CA GLY A 128 -32.49 -21.55 -14.09
C GLY A 128 -31.48 -22.44 -14.81
N SER A 129 -30.21 -22.38 -14.39
CA SER A 129 -29.15 -23.23 -14.94
C SER A 129 -29.35 -24.71 -14.58
N SER A 130 -29.81 -24.99 -13.36
CA SER A 130 -30.08 -26.36 -12.89
C SER A 130 -31.32 -26.94 -13.56
N SER A 131 -32.41 -26.18 -13.70
CA SER A 131 -33.63 -26.64 -14.37
C SER A 131 -33.40 -26.92 -15.86
N ASN A 132 -32.54 -26.13 -16.49
CA ASN A 132 -32.18 -26.26 -17.89
C ASN A 132 -31.07 -27.30 -18.13
N GLY A 133 -30.39 -27.79 -17.08
CA GLY A 133 -29.29 -28.74 -17.19
C GLY A 133 -28.07 -28.15 -17.90
N TRP A 134 -27.75 -26.87 -17.68
CA TRP A 134 -26.61 -26.23 -18.30
C TRP A 134 -25.29 -26.82 -17.78
N THR A 135 -24.37 -27.11 -18.70
CA THR A 135 -22.97 -27.44 -18.36
C THR A 135 -22.23 -26.17 -17.92
N ASP A 136 -21.12 -26.30 -17.18
CA ASP A 136 -20.37 -25.15 -16.65
C ASP A 136 -19.96 -24.15 -17.74
N ARG A 137 -19.63 -24.65 -18.93
CA ARG A 137 -19.34 -23.82 -20.10
C ARG A 137 -20.55 -22.99 -20.55
N VAL A 138 -21.75 -23.59 -20.56
CA VAL A 138 -23.00 -22.92 -20.93
C VAL A 138 -23.42 -21.94 -19.82
N LYS A 139 -23.18 -22.27 -18.55
CA LYS A 139 -23.36 -21.34 -17.42
C LYS A 139 -22.46 -20.11 -17.58
N ALA A 140 -21.17 -20.30 -17.85
CA ALA A 140 -20.24 -19.20 -18.05
C ALA A 140 -20.68 -18.29 -19.22
N SER A 141 -21.05 -18.85 -20.37
CA SER A 141 -21.51 -18.06 -21.51
C SER A 141 -22.78 -17.27 -21.23
N HIS A 142 -23.77 -17.86 -20.55
CA HIS A 142 -25.01 -17.16 -20.20
C HIS A 142 -24.80 -16.13 -19.10
N LEU A 143 -23.89 -16.37 -18.16
CA LEU A 143 -23.51 -15.39 -17.14
C LEU A 143 -22.88 -14.17 -17.81
N VAL A 144 -21.90 -14.37 -18.70
CA VAL A 144 -21.28 -13.27 -19.46
C VAL A 144 -22.33 -12.49 -20.25
N ALA A 145 -23.21 -13.17 -20.99
CA ALA A 145 -24.28 -12.52 -21.75
C ALA A 145 -25.28 -11.75 -20.84
N SER A 146 -25.59 -12.29 -19.65
CA SER A 146 -26.48 -11.62 -18.69
C SER A 146 -25.88 -10.37 -18.05
N LEU A 147 -24.54 -10.29 -17.98
CA LEU A 147 -23.78 -9.17 -17.42
C LEU A 147 -23.32 -8.17 -18.49
N GLN A 148 -23.42 -8.51 -19.77
CA GLN A 148 -22.97 -7.67 -20.89
C GLN A 148 -23.84 -6.43 -21.10
N TRP A 149 -25.12 -6.43 -20.70
CA TRP A 149 -26.07 -5.38 -21.09
C TRP A 149 -25.87 -4.01 -20.40
N ASN A 150 -24.83 -3.82 -19.61
CA ASN A 150 -24.54 -2.51 -19.00
C ASN A 150 -23.04 -2.22 -18.78
N GLN A 151 -22.14 -2.84 -19.56
CA GLN A 151 -20.74 -2.38 -19.68
C GLN A 151 -20.62 -1.12 -20.56
N ILE A 152 -21.72 -0.41 -20.76
CA ILE A 152 -21.73 0.85 -21.49
C ILE A 152 -20.95 1.84 -20.62
N ASP A 153 -20.04 2.58 -21.24
CA ASP A 153 -19.38 3.78 -20.73
C ASP A 153 -18.70 3.74 -19.35
N TRP A 154 -18.37 2.55 -18.82
CA TRP A 154 -17.60 2.42 -17.57
C TRP A 154 -16.27 3.17 -17.65
N ASP A 155 -15.67 3.24 -18.84
CA ASP A 155 -14.46 4.00 -19.16
C ASP A 155 -14.71 5.51 -19.15
N MET A 156 -15.93 5.97 -19.49
CA MET A 156 -16.34 7.37 -19.32
C MET A 156 -16.60 7.74 -17.85
N HIS A 157 -17.05 6.78 -17.04
CA HIS A 157 -17.28 6.98 -15.61
C HIS A 157 -16.04 6.80 -14.74
N LEU A 158 -15.04 6.06 -15.22
CA LEU A 158 -13.79 5.79 -14.50
C LEU A 158 -13.07 7.08 -14.05
N PRO A 159 -12.93 8.13 -14.89
CA PRO A 159 -12.37 9.41 -14.46
C PRO A 159 -13.14 10.06 -13.30
N LEU A 160 -14.47 10.00 -13.32
CA LEU A 160 -15.33 10.56 -12.27
C LEU A 160 -15.22 9.76 -10.97
N PHE A 161 -15.19 8.43 -11.06
CA PHE A 161 -15.01 7.55 -9.91
C PHE A 161 -13.64 7.76 -9.27
N LEU A 162 -12.57 7.83 -10.06
CA LEU A 162 -11.22 8.11 -9.58
C LEU A 162 -11.12 9.52 -8.96
N LEU A 163 -11.84 10.50 -9.49
CA LEU A 163 -11.91 11.84 -8.90
C LEU A 163 -12.62 11.81 -7.53
N ALA A 164 -13.74 11.09 -7.44
CA ALA A 164 -14.47 10.91 -6.19
C ALA A 164 -13.60 10.19 -5.15
N TYR A 165 -12.94 9.09 -5.52
CA TYR A 165 -12.03 8.37 -4.62
C TYR A 165 -10.86 9.25 -4.12
N ARG A 166 -10.23 10.03 -5.01
CA ARG A 166 -9.10 10.91 -4.66
C ARG A 166 -9.48 12.07 -3.75
N SER A 167 -10.74 12.46 -3.74
CA SER A 167 -11.28 13.57 -2.94
C SER A 167 -12.11 13.10 -1.73
N ALA A 168 -12.41 11.81 -1.64
CA ALA A 168 -13.09 11.21 -0.49
C ALA A 168 -12.13 11.12 0.70
N VAL A 169 -12.64 11.37 1.90
CA VAL A 169 -11.87 11.22 3.13
C VAL A 169 -11.85 9.74 3.48
N HIS A 170 -10.64 9.18 3.53
CA HIS A 170 -10.46 7.77 3.86
C HIS A 170 -10.67 7.55 5.35
N GLU A 171 -11.52 6.59 5.74
CA GLU A 171 -11.92 6.41 7.14
C GLU A 171 -10.72 6.14 8.07
N ALA A 172 -9.76 5.32 7.63
CA ALA A 172 -8.61 4.95 8.45
C ALA A 172 -7.63 6.10 8.74
N THR A 173 -7.51 7.08 7.85
CA THR A 173 -6.49 8.14 7.95
C THR A 173 -7.08 9.51 8.24
N GLY A 174 -8.37 9.73 7.95
CA GLY A 174 -9.02 11.03 8.07
C GLY A 174 -8.57 12.05 7.00
N TRP A 175 -7.78 11.61 6.02
CA TRP A 175 -7.26 12.43 4.92
C TRP A 175 -7.74 11.90 3.57
N THR A 176 -7.74 12.77 2.56
CA THR A 176 -8.00 12.33 1.19
C THR A 176 -6.73 11.76 0.55
N PRO A 177 -6.82 10.77 -0.37
CA PRO A 177 -5.66 10.24 -1.06
C PRO A 177 -4.82 11.29 -1.78
N SER A 178 -5.43 12.35 -2.32
CA SER A 178 -4.68 13.44 -2.96
C SER A 178 -3.97 14.37 -1.98
N GLU A 179 -4.50 14.59 -0.77
CA GLU A 179 -3.79 15.32 0.28
C GLU A 179 -2.56 14.54 0.74
N MET A 180 -2.67 13.22 0.94
CA MET A 180 -1.54 12.41 1.34
C MET A 180 -0.39 12.39 0.31
N LEU A 181 -0.73 12.42 -0.99
CA LEU A 181 0.26 12.33 -2.06
C LEU A 181 0.84 13.68 -2.47
N PHE A 182 0.05 14.75 -2.43
CA PHE A 182 0.43 16.04 -3.00
C PHE A 182 0.41 17.19 -2.00
N ASP A 183 0.06 16.92 -0.73
CA ASP A 183 -0.09 17.90 0.35
C ASP A 183 -1.03 19.07 -0.03
N ARG A 184 -2.01 18.78 -0.89
CA ARG A 184 -2.96 19.75 -1.44
C ARG A 184 -4.34 19.13 -1.53
N THR A 185 -5.35 19.86 -1.06
CA THR A 185 -6.75 19.48 -1.25
C THR A 185 -7.17 19.69 -2.70
N LEU A 186 -7.74 18.65 -3.32
CA LEU A 186 -8.37 18.76 -4.64
C LEU A 186 -9.54 19.75 -4.59
N ARG A 187 -9.49 20.80 -5.40
CA ARG A 187 -10.62 21.73 -5.61
C ARG A 187 -11.61 21.09 -6.57
N LEU A 188 -12.76 20.67 -6.05
CA LEU A 188 -13.85 20.13 -6.86
C LEU A 188 -14.73 21.27 -7.41
N PRO A 189 -15.43 21.06 -8.54
CA PRO A 189 -16.39 22.04 -9.07
C PRO A 189 -17.46 22.48 -8.07
N CYS A 190 -17.85 21.61 -7.12
CA CYS A 190 -18.78 21.94 -6.05
C CYS A 190 -18.20 22.91 -5.00
N ASP A 191 -16.88 22.94 -4.81
CA ASP A 191 -16.19 23.83 -3.86
C ASP A 191 -16.18 25.30 -4.33
N SER A 192 -16.49 25.55 -5.61
CA SER A 192 -16.68 26.91 -6.12
C SER A 192 -17.95 27.56 -5.57
N ARG A 193 -18.95 26.75 -5.18
CA ARG A 193 -20.22 27.22 -4.59
C ARG A 193 -20.20 27.35 -3.08
N ILE A 194 -19.27 26.68 -2.41
CA ILE A 194 -19.16 26.58 -0.95
C ILE A 194 -17.81 27.19 -0.56
N GLY A 195 -17.81 28.44 -0.11
CA GLY A 195 -16.58 29.22 0.11
C GLY A 195 -15.50 28.54 0.98
N PRO A 196 -14.23 28.98 0.88
CA PRO A 196 -13.03 28.23 1.27
C PRO A 196 -12.92 27.79 2.74
N GLU A 197 -13.68 28.40 3.65
CA GLU A 197 -13.53 28.23 5.11
C GLU A 197 -14.48 27.18 5.72
N HIS A 198 -15.43 26.61 4.97
CA HIS A 198 -16.59 25.90 5.55
C HIS A 198 -16.61 24.38 5.29
N TRP A 199 -15.73 23.84 4.45
CA TRP A 199 -15.82 22.45 4.00
C TRP A 199 -15.34 21.44 5.06
N ARG A 200 -14.27 21.73 5.80
CA ARG A 200 -13.73 20.80 6.83
C ARG A 200 -14.74 20.47 7.93
N THR A 201 -15.58 21.42 8.32
CA THR A 201 -16.59 21.24 9.39
C THR A 201 -17.82 20.46 8.90
N LEU A 202 -18.18 20.57 7.62
CA LEU A 202 -19.38 19.98 7.04
C LEU A 202 -19.20 18.50 6.61
N TYR A 203 -18.03 18.13 6.11
CA TYR A 203 -17.76 16.77 5.61
C TYR A 203 -17.45 15.75 6.71
N VAL A 204 -16.89 16.19 7.85
CA VAL A 204 -16.54 15.28 8.97
C VAL A 204 -17.76 14.91 9.81
N THR A 205 -18.75 15.81 9.93
CA THR A 205 -19.82 15.69 10.93
C THR A 205 -21.20 15.34 10.38
N SER A 206 -21.52 15.55 9.10
CA SER A 206 -22.93 15.55 8.66
C SER A 206 -23.28 14.81 7.36
N HIS A 207 -22.31 14.37 6.54
CA HIS A 207 -22.64 13.78 5.22
C HIS A 207 -21.93 12.43 4.98
N PRO A 208 -22.64 11.29 5.05
CA PRO A 208 -22.07 9.95 4.82
C PRO A 208 -21.72 9.67 3.35
N VAL A 209 -21.90 10.64 2.45
CA VAL A 209 -21.78 10.44 0.99
C VAL A 209 -20.32 10.41 0.51
N PHE A 210 -19.36 10.87 1.32
CA PHE A 210 -17.96 11.05 0.91
C PHE A 210 -16.93 10.31 1.79
N LYS A 211 -17.40 9.37 2.61
CA LYS A 211 -16.52 8.45 3.36
C LYS A 211 -16.40 7.16 2.56
N VAL A 212 -15.16 6.75 2.32
CA VAL A 212 -14.79 5.46 1.72
C VAL A 212 -13.94 4.69 2.73
#